data_AF-A0A2D7IK58-F1
#
_entry.id   AF-A0A2D7IK58-F1
#
_cell.length_a   1.000
_cell.length_b   1.000
_cell.length_c   1.000
_cell.angle_alpha   90.00
_cell.angle_beta   90.00
_cell.angle_gamma   90.00
#
_symmetry.space_group_name_H-M   'P 1'
#
loop_
_entity.id
_entity.type
_entity.pdbx_description
1 polymer ?
#
loop_
_entity_poly.entity_id
_entity_poly.type
_entity_poly.pdbx_seq_one_letter_code
_entity_poly.pdbx_strand_id
1 'polypeptide(L)' 'MDEISKSMCVVSKFAIVKSYSTIKNASDFPSTLDALWHDALTQRSGPVVLELPVDMSYK' A
#
# COMPACT_ATOMS: atom_id res chain seq x y z
N MET A 1 9.63 16.42 22.97
CA MET A 1 8.56 15.42 22.98
C MET A 1 7.28 16.13 22.55
N ASP A 2 6.43 15.42 21.82
CA ASP A 2 5.05 15.77 21.43
C ASP A 2 4.84 16.59 20.14
N GLU A 3 4.97 15.91 19.00
CA GLU A 3 3.95 15.99 17.95
C GLU A 3 3.49 14.56 17.65
N ILE A 4 2.48 14.11 18.40
CA ILE A 4 1.71 12.92 18.05
C ILE A 4 1.01 13.23 16.72
N SER A 5 1.68 12.87 15.63
CA SER A 5 1.08 12.80 14.30
C SER A 5 -0.16 11.93 14.42
N LYS A 6 -1.33 12.60 14.40
CA LYS A 6 -2.62 11.96 14.46
C LYS A 6 -2.70 11.03 13.27
N SER A 7 -2.54 9.74 13.53
CA SER A 7 -2.91 8.69 12.60
C SER A 7 -4.43 8.80 12.38
N MET A 8 -4.82 9.56 11.35
CA MET A 8 -6.19 9.59 10.86
C MET A 8 -6.44 8.24 10.19
N CYS A 9 -6.86 7.26 10.98
CA CYS A 9 -7.59 6.12 10.47
C CYS A 9 -8.93 6.66 9.97
N VAL A 10 -9.00 7.05 8.70
CA VAL A 10 -10.27 7.32 8.03
C VAL A 10 -10.99 5.99 7.95
N VAL A 11 -11.86 5.73 8.93
CA VAL A 11 -12.75 4.56 8.93
C VAL A 11 -13.81 4.80 7.85
N SER A 12 -13.44 4.58 6.59
CA SER A 12 -14.41 4.43 5.52
C SER A 12 -15.09 3.08 5.70
N LYS A 13 -16.40 3.13 5.94
CA LYS A 13 -17.29 2.04 6.38
C LYS A 13 -17.31 0.78 5.48
N PHE A 14 -16.54 0.74 4.38
CA PHE A 14 -16.43 -0.38 3.43
C PHE A 14 -15.06 -0.51 2.75
N ALA A 15 -13.98 0.04 3.31
CA ALA A 15 -12.64 -0.20 2.75
C ALA A 15 -12.15 -1.60 3.19
N ILE A 16 -12.46 -2.63 2.39
CA ILE A 16 -11.97 -4.01 2.61
C ILE A 16 -10.44 -4.03 2.54
N VAL A 17 -9.85 -3.13 1.75
CA VAL A 17 -8.41 -3.01 1.49
C VAL A 17 -7.81 -1.91 2.35
N LYS A 18 -6.68 -2.22 3.00
CA LYS A 18 -5.92 -1.32 3.87
C LYS A 18 -5.11 -0.29 3.09
N SER A 19 -4.47 -0.72 2.00
CA SER A 19 -3.65 0.13 1.14
C SER A 19 -3.74 -0.34 -0.31
N TYR A 20 -3.77 0.61 -1.23
CA TYR A 20 -3.89 0.38 -2.67
C TYR A 20 -2.87 1.24 -3.40
N SER A 21 -2.06 0.62 -4.26
CA SER A 21 -1.12 1.33 -5.14
C SER A 21 -1.19 0.79 -6.56
N THR A 22 -0.87 1.66 -7.53
CA THR A 22 -0.74 1.32 -8.95
C THR A 22 0.64 1.76 -9.43
N ILE A 23 1.30 0.94 -10.24
CA ILE A 23 2.65 1.22 -10.75
C ILE A 23 2.55 1.62 -12.22
N LYS A 24 3.17 2.75 -12.57
CA LYS A 24 3.24 3.23 -13.96
C LYS A 24 4.57 2.93 -14.64
N ASN A 25 5.64 2.72 -13.86
CA ASN A 25 6.99 2.41 -14.35
C ASN A 25 7.51 1.15 -13.67
N ALA A 26 8.09 0.22 -14.43
CA ALA A 26 8.59 -1.04 -13.87
C ALA A 26 9.66 -0.82 -12.78
N SER A 27 10.42 0.28 -12.86
CA SER A 27 11.44 0.65 -11.88
C SER A 27 10.87 0.98 -10.49
N ASP A 28 9.60 1.40 -10.41
CA ASP A 28 8.94 1.74 -9.14
C ASP A 28 8.38 0.50 -8.43
N PHE A 29 8.45 -0.68 -9.06
CA PHE A 29 7.89 -1.92 -8.52
C PHE A 29 8.51 -2.35 -7.18
N PRO A 30 9.85 -2.44 -7.04
CA PRO A 30 10.44 -2.95 -5.81
C PRO A 30 10.13 -2.08 -4.59
N SER A 31 10.20 -0.75 -4.74
CA SER A 31 9.93 0.20 -3.67
C SER A 31 8.45 0.24 -3.29
N THR A 32 7.55 0.18 -4.27
CA THR A 32 6.10 0.14 -4.02
C THR A 32 5.68 -1.16 -3.34
N LEU A 33 6.27 -2.29 -3.74
CA LEU A 33 6.01 -3.58 -3.12
C LEU A 33 6.48 -3.61 -1.66
N ASP A 34 7.68 -3.10 -1.37
CA ASP A 34 8.22 -3.03 0.00
C ASP A 34 7.34 -2.16 0.90
N ALA A 35 6.89 -1.01 0.40
CA ALA A 35 5.96 -0.13 1.13
C ALA A 35 4.62 -0.81 1.43
N LEU A 36 4.01 -1.47 0.43
CA LEU A 36 2.75 -2.21 0.63
C LEU A 36 2.92 -3.41 1.55
N TRP A 37 4.05 -4.10 1.50
CA TRP A 37 4.36 -5.21 2.40
C TRP A 37 4.46 -4.73 3.84
N HIS A 38 5.17 -3.60 4.05
CA HIS A 38 5.26 -2.98 5.37
C HIS A 38 3.88 -2.54 5.86
N ASP A 39 3.08 -1.89 5.02
CA ASP A 39 1.70 -1.51 5.32
C ASP A 39 0.82 -2.71 5.63
N ALA A 40 0.98 -3.84 4.94
CA ALA A 40 0.22 -5.06 5.19
C ALA A 40 0.46 -5.64 6.59
N LEU A 41 1.64 -5.40 7.17
CA LEU A 41 2.06 -5.99 8.44
C LEU A 41 1.98 -5.03 9.64
N THR A 42 2.15 -3.73 9.42
CA THR A 42 2.29 -2.75 10.50
C THR A 42 0.95 -2.42 11.19
N GLN A 43 0.97 -2.26 12.51
CA GLN A 43 -0.18 -2.03 13.43
C GLN A 43 -1.23 -3.15 13.47
N ARG A 44 -1.92 -3.37 12.36
CA ARG A 44 -2.96 -4.40 12.19
C ARG A 44 -2.81 -4.99 10.81
N SER A 45 -2.55 -6.29 10.76
CA SER A 45 -2.43 -6.97 9.47
C SER A 45 -3.72 -6.84 8.67
N GLY A 46 -3.60 -6.55 7.39
CA GLY A 46 -4.75 -6.29 6.53
C GLY A 46 -4.42 -6.46 5.05
N PRO A 47 -5.43 -6.70 4.21
CA PRO A 47 -5.21 -6.90 2.78
C PRO A 47 -4.74 -5.60 2.12
N VAL A 48 -3.78 -5.73 1.22
CA VAL A 48 -3.25 -4.66 0.39
C VAL A 48 -3.37 -5.06 -1.08
N VAL A 49 -3.46 -4.08 -1.97
CA VAL A 49 -3.62 -4.33 -3.41
C VAL A 49 -2.56 -3.55 -4.18
N LEU A 50 -1.90 -4.24 -5.10
CA LEU A 50 -0.97 -3.67 -6.06
C LEU A 50 -1.52 -3.92 -7.47
N GLU A 51 -1.83 -2.85 -8.19
CA GLU A 51 -2.21 -2.91 -9.60
C GLU A 51 -0.96 -2.81 -10.48
N LEU A 52 -0.79 -3.80 -11.35
CA LEU A 52 0.30 -3.87 -12.32
C LEU A 52 -0.27 -3.77 -13.73
N PRO A 53 0.24 -2.87 -14.58
CA PRO A 53 -0.12 -2.86 -15.98
C PRO A 53 0.36 -4.15 -16.65
N VAL A 54 -0.46 -4.70 -17.54
CA VAL A 54 -0.21 -5.99 -18.22
C VAL A 54 1.13 -5.99 -18.96
N ASP A 55 1.53 -4.85 -19.53
CA ASP A 55 2.81 -4.67 -20.20
C ASP A 55 4.04 -4.75 -19.27
N MET A 56 3.83 -4.68 -17.94
CA MET A 56 4.88 -4.79 -16.91
C MET A 56 4.90 -6.13 -16.18
N SER A 57 3.94 -7.03 -16.46
CA SER A 57 4.04 -8.43 -16.04
C SER A 57 5.12 -9.14 -16.86
N TYR A 58 6.38 -8.85 -16.52
CA TYR A 58 7.62 -9.59 -16.79
C TYR A 58 7.77 -10.32 -18.14
N LYS A 59 8.75 -9.85 -18.94
CA LYS A 59 9.69 -10.74 -19.63
C LYS A 59 10.96 -10.84 -18.80
#